data_AF-A0A564NE23-F1
#
_entry.id   AF-A0A564NE23-F1
#
_cell.length_a   1.000
_cell.length_b   1.000
_cell.length_c   1.000
_cell.angle_alpha   90.00
_cell.angle_beta   90.00
_cell.angle_gamma   90.00
#
_symmetry.space_group_name_H-M   'P 1'
#
loop_
_entity.id
_entity.type
_entity.pdbx_description
1 polymer ?
#
loop_
_entity_poly.entity_id
_entity_poly.type
_entity_poly.pdbx_seq_one_letter_code
_entity_poly.pdbx_strand_id
1 'polypeptide(L)'
;MAILTDTKARHIKPGDKALPHGGVIGLTLNPTRANKGRGYWIFRYVSPVTQKRRQASLGTYPEISIAEVGKIASAMREQLAKNIDPLEEKSIQQQNEKRKASIPTFQSAAETLHPTLLPGWKNIKHGKQWITTLQTHAFPILGVKTLDTINAADIAEILSPIWLSHPATAKRVKQRIYTVMEWGLAQGYCKINPVDVVAHLLPQQNKLATRARHFPAMPWKAIPLFFANHLHSDNAYDVSRALLAIVILTACRSGEVRAMRWCEINEKQQIWTIPPEKMKGGIQHRVPLTNQAIKIILKMKGRHKDLVFPSVRKQTVLSDMALTSFLRRVEASSDIPDRVATAHGFRSSFRDWCSEHGYSRDLAERALAHAIQSKVEAAYHRTDLLEQRRPMMQAWADYVFSVVT
;
A
#
# COMPACT_ATOMS: atom_id res chain seq x y z
N MET A 1 16.39 -33.12 59.05
CA MET A 1 17.30 -32.17 59.74
C MET A 1 16.45 -31.05 60.30
N ALA A 2 16.82 -30.46 61.44
CA ALA A 2 16.14 -29.27 61.94
C ALA A 2 16.33 -28.10 60.96
N ILE A 3 15.29 -27.28 60.77
CA ILE A 3 15.36 -26.08 59.92
C ILE A 3 16.40 -25.11 60.50
N LEU A 4 17.17 -24.46 59.63
CA LEU A 4 18.15 -23.45 60.03
C LEU A 4 17.45 -22.33 60.80
N THR A 5 17.99 -21.98 61.98
CA THR A 5 17.44 -20.89 62.80
C THR A 5 18.15 -19.58 62.48
N ASP A 6 17.44 -18.46 62.65
CA ASP A 6 18.00 -17.11 62.45
C ASP A 6 19.24 -16.89 63.33
N THR A 7 19.20 -17.36 64.58
CA THR A 7 20.35 -17.32 65.49
C THR A 7 21.57 -18.01 64.88
N LYS A 8 21.43 -19.20 64.29
CA LYS A 8 22.55 -19.90 63.65
C LYS A 8 23.03 -19.18 62.38
N ALA A 9 22.11 -18.64 61.59
CA ALA A 9 22.43 -17.89 60.37
C ALA A 9 23.22 -16.59 60.68
N ARG A 10 22.84 -15.82 61.71
CA ARG A 10 23.59 -14.61 62.14
C ARG A 10 24.99 -14.90 62.66
N HIS A 11 25.23 -16.12 63.14
CA HIS A 11 26.53 -16.51 63.68
C HIS A 11 27.49 -17.06 62.62
N ILE A 12 27.06 -17.22 61.37
CA ILE A 12 27.91 -17.69 60.28
C ILE A 12 29.08 -16.71 60.04
N LYS A 13 30.31 -17.21 59.99
CA LYS A 13 31.54 -16.42 59.82
C LYS A 13 32.15 -16.63 58.44
N PRO A 14 32.96 -15.66 57.95
CA PRO A 14 33.81 -15.89 56.79
C PRO A 14 34.69 -17.14 56.98
N GLY A 15 34.66 -18.06 56.02
CA GLY A 15 35.41 -19.32 56.07
C GLY A 15 34.65 -20.51 56.67
N ASP A 16 33.46 -20.31 57.23
CA ASP A 16 32.63 -21.42 57.72
C ASP A 16 32.17 -22.34 56.57
N LYS A 17 31.82 -23.58 56.92
CA LYS A 17 31.16 -24.48 55.97
C LYS A 17 29.74 -24.00 55.69
N ALA A 18 29.25 -24.31 54.49
CA ALA A 18 27.88 -24.02 54.11
C ALA A 18 26.89 -24.67 55.09
N LEU A 19 25.94 -23.88 55.61
CA LEU A 19 24.92 -24.35 56.54
C LEU A 19 23.71 -24.87 55.76
N PRO A 20 23.28 -26.13 55.93
CA PRO A 20 22.08 -26.62 55.28
C PRO A 20 20.83 -25.92 55.83
N HIS A 21 19.87 -25.62 54.96
CA HIS A 21 18.56 -25.07 55.37
C HIS A 21 17.77 -26.05 56.25
N GLY A 22 17.99 -27.35 56.07
CA GLY A 22 17.35 -28.40 56.87
C GLY A 22 15.94 -28.77 56.44
N GLY A 23 15.15 -27.82 55.92
CA GLY A 23 13.78 -28.05 55.42
C GLY A 23 13.67 -28.34 53.90
N VAL A 24 14.67 -27.97 53.10
CA VAL A 24 14.66 -28.18 51.64
C VAL A 24 15.99 -28.83 51.24
N ILE A 25 15.92 -30.02 50.65
CA ILE A 25 17.13 -30.77 50.23
C ILE A 25 17.85 -29.98 49.13
N GLY A 26 19.17 -29.83 49.29
CA GLY A 26 20.02 -29.11 48.33
C GLY A 26 20.11 -27.60 48.56
N LEU A 27 19.34 -27.03 49.50
CA LEU A 27 19.42 -25.61 49.87
C LEU A 27 20.42 -25.39 51.02
N THR A 28 21.39 -24.50 50.79
CA THR A 28 22.41 -24.13 51.79
C THR A 28 22.63 -22.63 51.86
N LEU A 29 22.96 -22.12 53.06
CA LEU A 29 23.49 -20.78 53.28
C LEU A 29 25.01 -20.83 53.22
N ASN A 30 25.61 -20.14 52.27
CA ASN A 30 27.06 -20.06 52.13
C ASN A 30 27.58 -18.74 52.72
N PRO A 31 28.64 -18.74 53.52
CA PRO A 31 29.17 -17.51 54.11
C PRO A 31 29.81 -16.59 53.06
N THR A 32 29.67 -15.29 53.26
CA THR A 32 30.45 -14.30 52.51
C THR A 32 31.90 -14.25 53.00
N ARG A 33 32.82 -13.74 52.18
CA ARG A 33 34.24 -13.61 52.54
C ARG A 33 34.53 -12.42 53.47
N ALA A 34 33.59 -11.50 53.64
CA ALA A 34 33.83 -10.21 54.29
C ALA A 34 33.12 -10.05 55.63
N ASN A 35 31.84 -10.45 55.73
CA ASN A 35 30.99 -10.05 56.85
C ASN A 35 30.40 -11.26 57.58
N LYS A 36 30.53 -11.27 58.92
CA LYS A 36 29.82 -12.20 59.80
C LYS A 36 28.30 -11.97 59.68
N GLY A 37 27.53 -13.05 59.74
CA GLY A 37 26.07 -13.01 59.68
C GLY A 37 25.51 -12.67 58.31
N ARG A 38 26.34 -12.64 57.26
CA ARG A 38 25.91 -12.48 55.87
C ARG A 38 26.33 -13.68 55.03
N GLY A 39 25.41 -14.13 54.19
CA GLY A 39 25.61 -15.27 53.32
C GLY A 39 24.77 -15.17 52.05
N TYR A 40 25.02 -16.06 51.10
CA TYR A 40 24.22 -16.22 49.90
C TYR A 40 23.60 -17.60 49.88
N TRP A 41 22.33 -17.64 49.46
CA TRP A 41 21.57 -18.87 49.39
C TRP A 41 21.87 -19.58 48.08
N ILE A 42 22.28 -20.85 48.18
CA ILE A 42 22.48 -21.70 47.01
C ILE A 42 21.52 -22.87 47.08
N PHE A 43 20.75 -23.05 46.02
CA PHE A 43 20.00 -24.26 45.78
C PHE A 43 20.70 -25.14 44.74
N ARG A 44 21.18 -26.31 45.17
CA ARG A 44 21.85 -27.31 44.32
C ARG A 44 20.87 -28.39 43.93
N TYR A 45 20.86 -28.73 42.65
CA TYR A 45 20.02 -29.78 42.09
C TYR A 45 20.68 -30.43 40.87
N VAL A 46 20.12 -31.56 40.43
CA VAL A 46 20.46 -32.19 39.14
C VAL A 46 19.35 -31.83 38.18
N SER A 47 19.70 -31.27 37.02
CA SER A 47 18.74 -30.91 35.98
C SER A 47 18.08 -32.18 35.41
N PRO A 48 16.74 -32.30 35.40
CA PRO A 48 16.07 -33.43 34.77
C PRO A 48 16.23 -33.43 33.24
N VAL A 49 16.52 -32.26 32.66
CA VAL A 49 16.70 -32.06 31.20
C VAL A 49 18.14 -32.37 30.78
N THR A 50 19.12 -31.73 31.41
CA THR A 50 20.53 -31.83 30.99
C THR A 50 21.32 -32.90 31.73
N GLN A 51 20.76 -33.50 32.79
CA GLN A 51 21.40 -34.45 33.69
C GLN A 51 22.68 -33.92 34.39
N LYS A 52 22.93 -32.61 34.31
CA LYS A 52 24.08 -31.94 34.93
C LYS A 52 23.73 -31.40 36.31
N ARG A 53 24.72 -31.37 37.20
CA ARG A 53 24.63 -30.69 38.50
C ARG A 53 24.61 -29.18 38.28
N ARG A 54 23.60 -28.51 38.82
CA ARG A 54 23.42 -27.05 38.72
C ARG A 54 23.26 -26.43 40.10
N GLN A 55 23.54 -25.14 40.16
CA GLN A 55 23.36 -24.32 41.35
C GLN A 55 22.62 -23.03 40.98
N ALA A 56 21.55 -22.73 41.70
CA ALA A 56 20.82 -21.48 41.59
C ALA A 56 21.11 -20.60 42.82
N SER A 57 21.51 -19.36 42.59
CA SER A 57 21.63 -18.35 43.64
C SER A 57 20.24 -17.77 43.91
N LEU A 58 19.77 -17.86 45.16
CA LEU A 58 18.46 -17.40 45.58
C LEU A 58 18.54 -16.12 46.41
N GLY A 59 19.59 -15.33 46.18
CA GLY A 59 19.88 -14.07 46.86
C GLY A 59 20.59 -14.22 48.20
N THR A 60 20.48 -13.20 49.04
CA THR A 60 21.41 -12.92 50.15
C THR A 60 20.69 -12.88 51.49
N TYR A 61 21.30 -13.44 52.53
CA TYR A 61 20.83 -13.30 53.91
C TYR A 61 21.49 -12.06 54.55
N PRO A 62 20.75 -11.21 55.29
CA PRO A 62 19.36 -11.37 55.72
C PRO A 62 18.29 -10.75 54.79
N GLU A 63 18.64 -10.20 53.63
CA GLU A 63 17.70 -9.56 52.68
C GLU A 63 16.57 -10.50 52.25
N ILE A 64 16.87 -11.79 52.11
CA ILE A 64 15.90 -12.87 51.94
C ILE A 64 15.95 -13.74 53.19
N SER A 65 14.81 -13.78 53.89
CA SER A 65 14.65 -14.54 55.12
C SER A 65 14.74 -16.05 54.87
N ILE A 66 15.03 -16.81 55.93
CA ILE A 66 15.09 -18.28 55.89
C ILE A 66 13.75 -18.87 55.39
N ALA A 67 12.63 -18.29 55.81
CA ALA A 67 11.30 -18.74 55.40
C ALA A 67 11.02 -18.45 53.91
N GLU A 68 11.38 -17.27 53.42
CA GLU A 68 11.18 -16.88 52.01
C GLU A 68 12.03 -17.72 51.06
N VAL A 69 13.31 -17.91 51.37
CA VAL A 69 14.17 -18.77 50.54
C VAL A 69 13.67 -20.22 50.53
N GLY A 70 13.12 -20.68 51.66
CA GLY A 70 12.47 -21.99 51.75
C GLY A 70 11.30 -22.12 50.76
N LYS A 71 10.44 -21.11 50.67
CA LYS A 71 9.34 -21.08 49.69
C LYS A 71 9.86 -21.09 48.25
N ILE A 72 10.84 -20.26 47.93
CA ILE A 72 11.43 -20.16 46.58
C ILE A 72 12.05 -21.51 46.17
N ALA A 73 12.84 -22.12 47.05
CA ALA A 73 13.49 -23.40 46.78
C ALA A 73 12.49 -24.57 46.68
N SER A 74 11.41 -24.55 47.46
CA SER A 74 10.32 -25.54 47.35
C SER A 74 9.61 -25.43 45.99
N ALA A 75 9.29 -24.21 45.52
CA ALA A 75 8.71 -24.00 44.20
C ALA A 75 9.64 -24.51 43.07
N MET A 76 10.95 -24.30 43.21
CA MET A 76 11.92 -24.87 42.27
C MET A 76 11.96 -26.41 42.32
N ARG A 77 11.79 -27.04 43.50
CA ARG A 77 11.67 -28.51 43.58
C ARG A 77 10.39 -29.03 42.94
N GLU A 78 9.28 -28.32 43.07
CA GLU A 78 8.03 -28.68 42.38
C GLU A 78 8.19 -28.63 40.85
N GLN A 79 8.91 -27.64 40.32
CA GLN A 79 9.26 -27.58 38.90
C GLN A 79 10.13 -28.78 38.48
N LEU A 80 11.15 -29.14 39.28
CA LEU A 80 11.98 -30.31 39.02
C LEU A 80 11.18 -31.62 39.03
N ALA A 81 10.19 -31.75 39.93
CA ALA A 81 9.29 -32.91 39.98
C ALA A 81 8.41 -33.03 38.73
N LYS A 82 8.16 -31.91 38.03
CA LYS A 82 7.45 -31.85 36.74
C LYS A 82 8.40 -31.99 35.54
N ASN A 83 9.66 -32.41 35.74
CA ASN A 83 10.71 -32.49 34.72
C ASN A 83 11.09 -31.15 34.06
N ILE A 84 10.86 -30.02 34.75
CA ILE A 84 11.23 -28.68 34.27
C ILE A 84 12.52 -28.24 34.97
N ASP A 85 13.53 -27.78 34.22
CA ASP A 85 14.71 -27.12 34.79
C ASP A 85 14.41 -25.64 35.07
N PRO A 86 14.38 -25.20 36.35
CA PRO A 86 14.01 -23.83 36.71
C PRO A 86 14.91 -22.74 36.10
N LEU A 87 16.19 -23.03 35.88
CA LEU A 87 17.13 -22.04 35.31
C LEU A 87 16.97 -21.94 33.79
N GLU A 88 16.64 -23.04 33.11
CA GLU A 88 16.36 -23.01 31.68
C GLU A 88 15.03 -22.30 31.41
N GLU A 89 13.97 -22.63 32.14
CA GLU A 89 12.67 -21.98 32.02
C GLU A 89 12.79 -20.47 32.21
N LYS A 90 13.52 -20.03 33.25
CA LYS A 90 13.77 -18.61 33.50
C LYS A 90 14.56 -17.96 32.35
N SER A 91 15.55 -18.64 31.77
CA SER A 91 16.29 -18.13 30.62
C SER A 91 15.46 -18.05 29.34
N ILE A 92 14.57 -19.01 29.11
CA ILE A 92 13.67 -19.06 27.96
C ILE A 92 12.66 -17.92 28.07
N GLN A 93 12.10 -17.70 29.26
CA GLN A 93 11.22 -16.57 29.54
C GLN A 93 11.92 -15.23 29.28
N GLN A 94 13.13 -15.02 29.82
CA GLN A 94 13.90 -13.79 29.59
C GLN A 94 14.26 -13.57 28.12
N GLN A 95 14.59 -14.63 27.37
CA GLN A 95 14.84 -14.54 25.93
C GLN A 95 13.58 -14.20 25.15
N ASN A 96 12.43 -14.78 25.52
CA ASN A 96 11.15 -14.48 24.91
C ASN A 96 10.70 -13.04 25.20
N GLU A 97 10.93 -12.53 26.41
CA GLU A 97 10.67 -11.13 26.77
C GLU A 97 11.56 -10.16 25.98
N LYS A 98 12.86 -10.46 25.84
CA LYS A 98 13.77 -9.67 25.00
C LYS A 98 13.38 -9.68 23.54
N ARG A 99 12.94 -10.83 23.01
CA ARG A 99 12.42 -10.94 21.64
C ARG A 99 11.15 -10.12 21.46
N LYS A 100 10.18 -10.22 22.38
CA LYS A 100 8.95 -9.41 22.36
C LYS A 100 9.22 -7.91 22.40
N ALA A 101 10.17 -7.47 23.24
CA ALA A 101 10.58 -6.07 23.29
C ALA A 101 11.22 -5.56 21.97
N SER A 102 11.67 -6.47 21.09
CA SER A 102 12.26 -6.15 19.78
C SER A 102 11.25 -6.23 18.63
N ILE A 103 10.01 -6.67 18.85
CA ILE A 103 9.01 -6.77 17.78
C ILE A 103 8.46 -5.37 17.50
N PRO A 104 8.58 -4.84 16.28
CA PRO A 104 8.08 -3.52 15.96
C PRO A 104 6.54 -3.47 16.02
N THR A 105 6.01 -2.28 16.26
CA THR A 105 4.59 -2.00 16.09
C THR A 105 4.21 -2.00 14.61
N PHE A 106 2.92 -2.16 14.29
CA PHE A 106 2.44 -2.08 12.91
C PHE A 106 2.84 -0.78 12.22
N GLN A 107 2.74 0.35 12.93
CA GLN A 107 3.13 1.65 12.36
C GLN A 107 4.63 1.69 12.07
N SER A 108 5.47 1.31 13.03
CA SER A 108 6.92 1.30 12.86
C SER A 108 7.35 0.36 11.72
N ALA A 109 6.71 -0.80 11.61
CA ALA A 109 6.92 -1.74 10.51
C ALA A 109 6.53 -1.13 9.15
N ALA A 110 5.36 -0.47 9.06
CA ALA A 110 4.91 0.18 7.83
C ALA A 110 5.83 1.34 7.40
N GLU A 111 6.30 2.14 8.36
CA GLU A 111 7.22 3.25 8.13
C GLU A 111 8.64 2.78 7.77
N THR A 112 9.06 1.62 8.25
CA THR A 112 10.33 0.98 7.87
C THR A 112 10.25 0.38 6.46
N LEU A 113 9.13 -0.29 6.14
CA LEU A 113 8.92 -0.95 4.86
C LEU A 113 8.71 0.05 3.72
N HIS A 114 7.96 1.13 3.96
CA HIS A 114 7.55 2.07 2.91
C HIS A 114 8.72 2.65 2.09
N PRO A 115 9.83 3.13 2.68
CA PRO A 115 11.00 3.58 1.93
C PRO A 115 11.62 2.52 1.02
N THR A 116 11.56 1.24 1.39
CA THR A 116 12.11 0.15 0.56
C THR A 116 11.25 -0.14 -0.67
N LEU A 117 9.94 0.13 -0.60
CA LEU A 117 9.00 -0.05 -1.70
C LEU A 117 8.95 1.15 -2.65
N LEU A 118 9.26 2.36 -2.16
CA LEU A 118 9.17 3.61 -2.93
C LEU A 118 9.94 3.57 -4.27
N PRO A 119 11.20 3.09 -4.36
CA PRO A 119 11.94 3.04 -5.61
C PRO A 119 11.28 2.17 -6.69
N GLY A 120 10.52 1.15 -6.29
CA GLY A 120 9.80 0.27 -7.20
C GLY A 120 8.55 0.88 -7.82
N TRP A 121 8.06 2.01 -7.30
CA TRP A 121 6.84 2.65 -7.80
C TRP A 121 7.14 3.81 -8.75
N LYS A 122 6.78 3.62 -10.02
CA LYS A 122 6.87 4.67 -11.05
C LYS A 122 6.06 5.94 -10.74
N ASN A 123 5.02 5.84 -9.92
CA ASN A 123 4.12 6.95 -9.60
C ASN A 123 4.33 7.46 -8.17
N ILE A 124 4.91 8.65 -8.05
CA ILE A 124 5.17 9.32 -6.76
C ILE A 124 3.89 9.51 -5.94
N LYS A 125 2.77 9.85 -6.60
CA LYS A 125 1.47 10.02 -5.93
C LYS A 125 0.96 8.69 -5.37
N HIS A 126 1.19 7.58 -6.07
CA HIS A 126 0.88 6.25 -5.54
C HIS A 126 1.69 5.95 -4.28
N GLY A 127 2.99 6.27 -4.28
CA GLY A 127 3.85 6.08 -3.11
C GLY A 127 3.39 6.87 -1.89
N LYS A 128 3.03 8.15 -2.06
CA LYS A 128 2.43 8.96 -1.00
C LYS A 128 1.09 8.38 -0.53
N GLN A 129 0.22 8.02 -1.48
CA GLN A 129 -1.09 7.46 -1.16
C GLN A 129 -0.97 6.14 -0.39
N TRP A 130 0.08 5.34 -0.63
CA TRP A 130 0.30 4.06 0.03
C TRP A 130 0.29 4.20 1.56
N ILE A 131 1.18 5.05 2.08
CA ILE A 131 1.33 5.27 3.53
C ILE A 131 0.16 6.08 4.10
N THR A 132 -0.31 7.13 3.40
CA THR A 132 -1.38 7.99 3.91
C THR A 132 -2.68 7.21 4.14
N THR A 133 -3.01 6.24 3.29
CA THR A 133 -4.21 5.42 3.53
C THR A 133 -4.05 4.49 4.74
N LEU A 134 -2.83 4.00 5.04
CA LEU A 134 -2.59 3.27 6.29
C LEU A 134 -2.72 4.22 7.49
N GLN A 135 -2.20 5.45 7.41
CA GLN A 135 -2.39 6.48 8.43
C GLN A 135 -3.86 6.79 8.68
N THR A 136 -4.68 6.88 7.62
CA THR A 136 -6.11 7.19 7.75
C THR A 136 -6.92 6.03 8.33
N HIS A 137 -6.66 4.79 7.89
CA HIS A 137 -7.55 3.67 8.19
C HIS A 137 -6.96 2.65 9.19
N ALA A 138 -5.67 2.35 9.10
CA ALA A 138 -5.07 1.25 9.85
C ALA A 138 -4.38 1.71 11.14
N PHE A 139 -3.62 2.82 11.11
CA PHE A 139 -2.85 3.29 12.25
C PHE A 139 -3.67 3.64 13.49
N PRO A 140 -4.91 4.18 13.38
CA PRO A 140 -5.72 4.46 14.57
C PRO A 140 -6.02 3.23 15.44
N ILE A 141 -6.05 2.03 14.84
CA ILE A 141 -6.41 0.78 15.53
C ILE A 141 -5.19 -0.14 15.70
N LEU A 142 -4.39 -0.32 14.65
CA LEU A 142 -3.24 -1.23 14.65
C LEU A 142 -1.92 -0.57 14.98
N GLY A 143 -1.82 0.76 14.87
CA GLY A 143 -0.52 1.46 14.83
C GLY A 143 0.38 1.17 16.03
N VAL A 144 -0.20 1.05 17.22
CA VAL A 144 0.51 0.76 18.48
C VAL A 144 0.66 -0.74 18.79
N LYS A 145 -0.05 -1.61 18.08
CA LYS A 145 0.02 -3.07 18.31
C LYS A 145 1.30 -3.63 17.70
N THR A 146 1.97 -4.51 18.42
CA THR A 146 3.12 -5.27 17.89
C THR A 146 2.65 -6.32 16.90
N LEU A 147 3.45 -6.60 15.87
CA LEU A 147 3.04 -7.48 14.76
C LEU A 147 2.59 -8.88 15.20
N ASP A 148 3.13 -9.42 16.31
CA ASP A 148 2.77 -10.73 16.86
C ASP A 148 1.40 -10.77 17.56
N THR A 149 0.85 -9.60 17.92
CA THR A 149 -0.43 -9.49 18.65
C THR A 149 -1.63 -9.21 17.74
N ILE A 150 -1.36 -8.84 16.49
CA ILE A 150 -2.40 -8.48 15.52
C ILE A 150 -3.13 -9.74 15.07
N ASN A 151 -4.46 -9.72 15.15
CA ASN A 151 -5.32 -10.82 14.74
C ASN A 151 -6.29 -10.39 13.62
N ALA A 152 -7.06 -11.35 13.10
CA ALA A 152 -7.98 -11.10 12.00
C ALA A 152 -9.15 -10.20 12.39
N ALA A 153 -9.61 -10.22 13.65
CA ALA A 153 -10.68 -9.37 14.13
C ALA A 153 -10.28 -7.89 14.13
N ASP A 154 -9.04 -7.58 14.54
CA ASP A 154 -8.50 -6.21 14.48
C ASP A 154 -8.53 -5.63 13.05
N ILE A 155 -8.22 -6.48 12.06
CA ILE A 155 -8.21 -6.07 10.65
C ILE A 155 -9.64 -5.95 10.12
N ALA A 156 -10.55 -6.84 10.54
CA ALA A 156 -11.96 -6.76 10.19
C ALA A 156 -12.59 -5.47 10.73
N GLU A 157 -12.22 -5.03 11.94
CA GLU A 157 -12.66 -3.76 12.53
C GLU A 157 -12.30 -2.55 11.64
N ILE A 158 -11.08 -2.51 11.10
CA ILE A 158 -10.64 -1.47 10.17
C ILE A 158 -11.43 -1.52 8.85
N LEU A 159 -11.65 -2.72 8.33
CA LEU A 159 -12.22 -2.90 6.99
C LEU A 159 -13.74 -2.72 6.99
N SER A 160 -14.44 -3.14 8.04
CA SER A 160 -15.90 -3.20 8.11
C SER A 160 -16.60 -1.88 7.73
N PRO A 161 -16.20 -0.69 8.24
CA PRO A 161 -16.86 0.58 7.91
C PRO A 161 -16.79 0.97 6.43
N ILE A 162 -15.71 0.53 5.75
CA ILE A 162 -15.45 0.85 4.34
C ILE A 162 -15.74 -0.33 3.40
N TRP A 163 -16.06 -1.51 3.94
CA TRP A 163 -16.09 -2.76 3.19
C TRP A 163 -17.16 -2.78 2.11
N LEU A 164 -18.39 -2.40 2.47
CA LEU A 164 -19.52 -2.32 1.52
C LEU A 164 -19.69 -0.92 0.93
N SER A 165 -19.41 0.12 1.71
CA SER A 165 -19.57 1.53 1.30
C SER A 165 -18.51 1.96 0.27
N HIS A 166 -17.25 1.52 0.45
CA HIS A 166 -16.11 1.87 -0.41
C HIS A 166 -15.24 0.65 -0.76
N PRO A 167 -15.76 -0.34 -1.52
CA PRO A 167 -15.08 -1.63 -1.75
C PRO A 167 -13.66 -1.50 -2.33
N ALA A 168 -13.45 -0.54 -3.24
CA ALA A 168 -12.14 -0.30 -3.85
C ALA A 168 -11.11 0.29 -2.88
N THR A 169 -11.54 1.06 -1.87
CA THR A 169 -10.68 1.56 -0.81
C THR A 169 -10.39 0.44 0.18
N ALA A 170 -11.41 -0.32 0.59
CA ALA A 170 -11.25 -1.47 1.47
C ALA A 170 -10.27 -2.51 0.91
N LYS A 171 -10.37 -2.85 -0.39
CA LYS A 171 -9.43 -3.76 -1.06
C LYS A 171 -8.00 -3.24 -1.00
N ARG A 172 -7.79 -1.93 -1.21
CA ARG A 172 -6.46 -1.30 -1.13
C ARG A 172 -5.92 -1.28 0.29
N VAL A 173 -6.73 -0.97 1.29
CA VAL A 173 -6.34 -1.02 2.71
C VAL A 173 -5.94 -2.44 3.08
N LYS A 174 -6.79 -3.44 2.79
CA LYS A 174 -6.49 -4.86 3.03
C LYS A 174 -5.16 -5.28 2.41
N GLN A 175 -4.94 -4.97 1.14
CA GLN A 175 -3.69 -5.29 0.44
C GLN A 175 -2.47 -4.67 1.12
N ARG A 176 -2.56 -3.43 1.62
CA ARG A 176 -1.44 -2.74 2.25
C ARG A 176 -1.13 -3.30 3.62
N ILE A 177 -2.17 -3.62 4.41
CA ILE A 177 -2.02 -4.34 5.67
C ILE A 177 -1.36 -5.70 5.41
N TYR A 178 -1.80 -6.42 4.37
CA TYR A 178 -1.19 -7.68 3.95
C TYR A 178 0.31 -7.54 3.74
N THR A 179 0.74 -6.56 2.96
CA THR A 179 2.17 -6.32 2.64
C THR A 179 3.00 -6.02 3.89
N VAL A 180 2.47 -5.27 4.87
CA VAL A 180 3.17 -5.02 6.14
C VAL A 180 3.29 -6.29 6.98
N MET A 181 2.20 -7.06 7.10
CA MET A 181 2.20 -8.32 7.86
C MET A 181 3.07 -9.39 7.21
N GLU A 182 3.09 -9.45 5.88
CA GLU A 182 3.95 -10.35 5.10
C GLU A 182 5.43 -10.00 5.28
N TRP A 183 5.78 -8.72 5.30
CA TRP A 183 7.12 -8.28 5.68
C TRP A 183 7.47 -8.71 7.11
N GLY A 184 6.55 -8.54 8.06
CA GLY A 184 6.70 -9.01 9.43
C GLY A 184 6.95 -10.52 9.53
N LEU A 185 6.24 -11.30 8.73
CA LEU A 185 6.39 -12.75 8.64
C LEU A 185 7.78 -13.12 8.11
N ALA A 186 8.24 -12.44 7.04
CA ALA A 186 9.58 -12.66 6.47
C ALA A 186 10.72 -12.32 7.46
N GLN A 187 10.51 -11.36 8.35
CA GLN A 187 11.46 -11.00 9.42
C GLN A 187 11.35 -11.91 10.66
N GLY A 188 10.37 -12.83 10.70
CA GLY A 188 10.10 -13.68 11.87
C GLY A 188 9.46 -12.95 13.05
N TYR A 189 8.89 -11.76 12.84
CA TYR A 189 8.18 -10.99 13.86
C TYR A 189 6.79 -11.52 14.16
N CYS A 190 6.16 -12.19 13.21
CA CYS A 190 4.91 -12.92 13.41
C CYS A 190 5.00 -14.30 12.75
N LYS A 191 4.11 -15.22 13.14
CA LYS A 191 4.11 -16.61 12.65
C LYS A 191 3.14 -16.84 11.48
N ILE A 192 2.12 -16.00 11.37
CA ILE A 192 1.06 -16.10 10.38
C ILE A 192 0.66 -14.69 9.92
N ASN A 193 0.10 -14.58 8.71
CA ASN A 193 -0.52 -13.36 8.25
C ASN A 193 -2.03 -13.40 8.52
N PRO A 194 -2.56 -12.69 9.53
CA PRO A 194 -3.98 -12.73 9.88
C PRO A 194 -4.90 -12.16 8.78
N VAL A 195 -4.35 -11.45 7.79
CA VAL A 195 -5.12 -10.88 6.67
C VAL A 195 -5.67 -11.97 5.74
N ASP A 196 -5.08 -13.17 5.72
CA ASP A 196 -5.52 -14.28 4.88
C ASP A 196 -6.95 -14.70 5.20
N VAL A 197 -7.30 -14.75 6.49
CA VAL A 197 -8.60 -15.25 6.96
C VAL A 197 -9.64 -14.14 7.19
N VAL A 198 -9.26 -12.86 7.11
CA VAL A 198 -10.16 -11.73 7.43
C VAL A 198 -11.43 -11.69 6.57
N ALA A 199 -11.39 -12.27 5.36
CA ALA A 199 -12.56 -12.31 4.49
C ALA A 199 -13.72 -13.12 5.08
N HIS A 200 -13.45 -14.09 5.96
CA HIS A 200 -14.48 -14.87 6.66
C HIS A 200 -15.21 -14.07 7.75
N LEU A 201 -14.65 -12.95 8.18
CA LEU A 201 -15.23 -12.06 9.20
C LEU A 201 -16.00 -10.89 8.59
N LEU A 202 -16.04 -10.78 7.26
CA LEU A 202 -16.62 -9.66 6.53
C LEU A 202 -17.75 -10.15 5.61
N PRO A 203 -18.82 -9.36 5.43
CA PRO A 203 -19.91 -9.76 4.55
C PRO A 203 -19.43 -9.89 3.11
N GLN A 204 -20.06 -10.79 2.35
CA GLN A 204 -19.71 -11.00 0.95
C GLN A 204 -19.98 -9.71 0.16
N GLN A 205 -18.96 -9.20 -0.56
CA GLN A 205 -19.17 -8.11 -1.49
C GLN A 205 -19.91 -8.65 -2.73
N ASN A 206 -21.06 -8.06 -3.06
CA ASN A 206 -21.76 -8.36 -4.29
C ASN A 206 -20.82 -8.16 -5.50
N LYS A 207 -20.72 -9.15 -6.39
CA LYS A 207 -19.85 -9.09 -7.59
C LYS A 207 -20.13 -7.87 -8.48
N LEU A 208 -21.36 -7.34 -8.44
CA LEU A 208 -21.76 -6.10 -9.12
C LEU A 208 -21.14 -4.84 -8.50
N ALA A 209 -20.97 -4.79 -7.18
CA ALA A 209 -20.33 -3.68 -6.48
C ALA A 209 -18.79 -3.65 -6.69
N THR A 210 -18.21 -4.79 -7.09
CA THR A 210 -16.78 -4.97 -7.37
C THR A 210 -16.41 -4.88 -8.85
N ARG A 211 -17.38 -4.88 -9.78
CA ARG A 211 -17.09 -4.56 -11.18
C ARG A 211 -16.54 -3.14 -11.26
N ALA A 212 -15.44 -2.98 -12.01
CA ALA A 212 -14.94 -1.66 -12.35
C ALA A 212 -16.08 -0.90 -13.04
N ARG A 213 -16.65 0.11 -12.36
CA ARG A 213 -17.66 0.96 -12.96
C ARG A 213 -17.02 1.57 -14.20
N HIS A 214 -17.58 1.31 -15.37
CA HIS A 214 -17.14 1.95 -16.60
C HIS A 214 -17.28 3.47 -16.43
N PHE A 215 -16.31 4.20 -16.96
CA PHE A 215 -16.35 5.66 -16.96
C PHE A 215 -17.52 6.09 -17.86
N PRO A 216 -18.48 6.89 -17.37
CA PRO A 216 -19.59 7.37 -18.19
C PRO A 216 -19.07 8.02 -19.46
N ALA A 217 -19.61 7.59 -20.59
CA ALA A 217 -19.22 7.99 -21.93
C ALA A 217 -20.38 8.71 -22.62
N MET A 218 -20.06 9.70 -23.43
CA MET A 218 -21.07 10.32 -24.29
C MET A 218 -21.34 9.37 -25.46
N PRO A 219 -22.59 9.03 -25.80
CA PRO A 219 -22.88 8.29 -27.03
C PRO A 219 -22.25 9.01 -28.22
N TRP A 220 -21.52 8.28 -29.08
CA TRP A 220 -20.75 8.93 -30.15
C TRP A 220 -21.63 9.77 -31.07
N LYS A 221 -22.90 9.39 -31.24
CA LYS A 221 -23.94 10.11 -31.98
C LYS A 221 -24.22 11.52 -31.47
N ALA A 222 -24.03 11.78 -30.18
CA ALA A 222 -24.25 13.08 -29.56
C ALA A 222 -23.02 14.00 -29.61
N ILE A 223 -21.85 13.46 -29.94
CA ILE A 223 -20.58 14.22 -29.90
C ILE A 223 -20.56 15.40 -30.88
N PRO A 224 -21.03 15.29 -32.14
CA PRO A 224 -20.97 16.44 -33.05
C PRO A 224 -21.72 17.65 -32.51
N LEU A 225 -22.95 17.45 -32.01
CA LEU A 225 -23.77 18.53 -31.45
C LEU A 225 -23.16 19.10 -30.17
N PHE A 226 -22.65 18.24 -29.29
CA PHE A 226 -21.94 18.67 -28.09
C PHE A 226 -20.70 19.50 -28.42
N PHE A 227 -19.93 19.06 -29.43
CA PHE A 227 -18.72 19.74 -29.87
C PHE A 227 -19.06 21.13 -30.43
N ALA A 228 -20.05 21.23 -31.32
CA ALA A 228 -20.49 22.50 -31.88
C ALA A 228 -20.97 23.49 -30.79
N ASN A 229 -21.80 23.03 -29.86
CA ASN A 229 -22.40 23.91 -28.84
C ASN A 229 -21.43 24.33 -27.73
N HIS A 230 -20.50 23.45 -27.35
CA HIS A 230 -19.70 23.65 -26.13
C HIS A 230 -18.20 23.73 -26.35
N LEU A 231 -17.67 23.26 -27.47
CA LEU A 231 -16.23 23.24 -27.70
C LEU A 231 -15.83 24.17 -28.84
N HIS A 232 -16.59 24.21 -29.93
CA HIS A 232 -16.34 25.10 -31.05
C HIS A 232 -16.55 26.57 -30.66
N SER A 233 -15.65 27.45 -31.10
CA SER A 233 -15.75 28.89 -30.89
C SER A 233 -14.81 29.64 -31.83
N ASP A 234 -15.30 30.76 -32.39
CA ASP A 234 -14.50 31.70 -33.18
C ASP A 234 -13.60 32.59 -32.33
N ASN A 235 -13.96 32.79 -31.06
CA ASN A 235 -13.13 33.50 -30.10
C ASN A 235 -11.91 32.67 -29.70
N ALA A 236 -10.85 33.32 -29.21
CA ALA A 236 -9.67 32.63 -28.71
C ALA A 236 -10.09 31.59 -27.66
N TYR A 237 -9.90 30.30 -27.96
CA TYR A 237 -10.36 29.20 -27.11
C TYR A 237 -9.94 29.41 -25.64
N ASP A 238 -10.88 29.18 -24.72
CA ASP A 238 -10.55 28.83 -23.34
C ASP A 238 -9.71 27.55 -23.37
N VAL A 239 -8.56 27.56 -22.68
CA VAL A 239 -7.62 26.44 -22.61
C VAL A 239 -8.33 25.12 -22.28
N SER A 240 -9.37 25.16 -21.43
CA SER A 240 -10.13 23.97 -21.05
C SER A 240 -10.95 23.39 -22.21
N ARG A 241 -11.52 24.25 -23.08
CA ARG A 241 -12.28 23.83 -24.27
C ARG A 241 -11.35 23.24 -25.32
N ALA A 242 -10.23 23.92 -25.60
CA ALA A 242 -9.22 23.43 -26.54
C ALA A 242 -8.64 22.08 -26.08
N LEU A 243 -8.33 21.96 -24.78
CA LEU A 243 -7.85 20.72 -24.17
C LEU A 243 -8.85 19.57 -24.36
N LEU A 244 -10.14 19.79 -24.06
CA LEU A 244 -11.16 18.76 -24.22
C LEU A 244 -11.38 18.40 -25.69
N ALA A 245 -11.36 19.38 -26.59
CA ALA A 245 -11.44 19.13 -28.03
C ALA A 245 -10.30 18.22 -28.51
N ILE A 246 -9.06 18.48 -28.08
CA ILE A 246 -7.94 17.60 -28.42
C ILE A 246 -8.07 16.21 -27.80
N VAL A 247 -8.57 16.08 -26.56
CA VAL A 247 -8.85 14.76 -25.95
C VAL A 247 -9.82 13.96 -26.83
N ILE A 248 -10.89 14.59 -27.33
CA ILE A 248 -11.88 13.94 -28.20
C ILE A 248 -11.25 13.58 -29.55
N LEU A 249 -10.61 14.54 -30.23
CA LEU A 249 -10.08 14.35 -31.59
C LEU A 249 -8.93 13.35 -31.66
N THR A 250 -8.12 13.23 -30.60
CA THR A 250 -6.97 12.31 -30.57
C THR A 250 -7.27 10.99 -29.87
N ALA A 251 -8.42 10.87 -29.20
CA ALA A 251 -8.76 9.79 -28.29
C ALA A 251 -7.67 9.48 -27.23
N CYS A 252 -6.76 10.42 -26.93
CA CYS A 252 -5.71 10.23 -25.94
C CYS A 252 -6.24 10.42 -24.50
N ARG A 253 -5.48 9.97 -23.49
CA ARG A 253 -5.90 10.14 -22.10
C ARG A 253 -5.78 11.61 -21.71
N SER A 254 -6.69 12.11 -20.90
CA SER A 254 -6.67 13.51 -20.44
C SER A 254 -5.35 13.92 -19.79
N GLY A 255 -4.72 13.02 -19.02
CA GLY A 255 -3.42 13.26 -18.40
C GLY A 255 -2.29 13.47 -19.43
N GLU A 256 -2.32 12.74 -20.54
CA GLU A 256 -1.34 12.87 -21.63
C GLU A 256 -1.51 14.24 -22.31
N VAL A 257 -2.75 14.61 -22.66
CA VAL A 257 -3.03 15.90 -23.33
C VAL A 257 -2.79 17.09 -22.40
N ARG A 258 -3.14 16.99 -21.12
CA ARG A 258 -2.85 18.05 -20.12
C ARG A 258 -1.35 18.35 -20.01
N ALA A 259 -0.52 17.33 -20.17
CA ALA A 259 0.93 17.43 -20.07
C ALA A 259 1.62 17.60 -21.43
N MET A 260 0.87 17.84 -22.52
CA MET A 260 1.39 18.01 -23.87
C MET A 260 2.36 19.19 -23.95
N ARG A 261 3.53 18.95 -24.57
CA ARG A 261 4.58 19.96 -24.75
C ARG A 261 4.78 20.31 -26.22
N TRP A 262 5.20 21.54 -26.50
CA TRP A 262 5.49 21.99 -27.86
C TRP A 262 6.59 21.19 -28.55
N CYS A 263 7.62 20.77 -27.80
CA CYS A 263 8.70 19.94 -28.34
C CYS A 263 8.26 18.53 -28.79
N GLU A 264 7.06 18.09 -28.41
CA GLU A 264 6.51 16.78 -28.79
C GLU A 264 5.75 16.83 -30.12
N ILE A 265 5.48 18.04 -30.64
CA ILE A 265 4.66 18.25 -31.83
C ILE A 265 5.58 18.50 -33.02
N ASN A 266 5.48 17.60 -34.01
CA ASN A 266 6.01 17.85 -35.34
C ASN A 266 4.88 18.39 -36.22
N GLU A 267 4.86 19.71 -36.40
CA GLU A 267 3.83 20.42 -37.18
C GLU A 267 3.87 20.00 -38.67
N LYS A 268 5.07 19.86 -39.25
CA LYS A 268 5.24 19.48 -40.66
C LYS A 268 4.70 18.09 -40.97
N GLN A 269 4.95 17.14 -40.08
CA GLN A 269 4.47 15.76 -40.23
C GLN A 269 3.06 15.55 -39.66
N GLN A 270 2.51 16.56 -38.98
CA GLN A 270 1.28 16.49 -38.20
C GLN A 270 1.27 15.29 -37.25
N ILE A 271 2.31 15.18 -36.40
CA ILE A 271 2.46 14.09 -35.44
C ILE A 271 2.69 14.68 -34.06
N TRP A 272 1.99 14.17 -33.06
CA TRP A 272 2.34 14.33 -31.65
C TRP A 272 2.98 13.04 -31.13
N THR A 273 4.22 13.13 -30.65
CA THR A 273 4.97 11.99 -30.10
C THR A 273 5.01 12.06 -28.58
N ILE A 274 4.23 11.19 -27.93
CA ILE A 274 4.17 11.09 -26.48
C ILE A 274 5.29 10.17 -26.00
N PRO A 275 6.20 10.65 -25.14
CA PRO A 275 7.34 9.85 -24.72
C PRO A 275 6.95 8.77 -23.70
N PRO A 276 7.71 7.66 -23.60
CA PRO A 276 7.39 6.50 -22.76
C PRO A 276 7.06 6.83 -21.30
N GLU A 277 7.75 7.80 -20.70
CA GLU A 277 7.59 8.20 -19.30
C GLU A 277 6.23 8.84 -18.99
N LYS A 278 5.54 9.38 -20.01
CA LYS A 278 4.16 9.91 -19.88
C LYS A 278 3.10 8.84 -20.16
N MET A 279 3.50 7.72 -20.74
CA MET A 279 2.58 6.65 -21.15
C MET A 279 2.41 5.64 -20.03
N LYS A 280 1.15 5.30 -19.72
CA LYS A 280 0.83 4.25 -18.72
C LYS A 280 1.48 2.90 -19.08
N GLY A 281 1.61 2.60 -20.38
CA GLY A 281 2.23 1.38 -20.89
C GLY A 281 3.76 1.42 -20.95
N GLY A 282 4.40 2.58 -20.72
CA GLY A 282 5.85 2.71 -20.82
C GLY A 282 6.43 2.55 -22.23
N ILE A 283 5.60 2.71 -23.26
CA ILE A 283 5.98 2.63 -24.68
C ILE A 283 5.61 3.97 -25.32
N GLN A 284 6.51 4.52 -26.14
CA GLN A 284 6.27 5.75 -26.90
C GLN A 284 5.01 5.62 -27.75
N HIS A 285 4.19 6.68 -27.80
CA HIS A 285 2.97 6.70 -28.62
C HIS A 285 3.02 7.85 -29.62
N ARG A 286 2.92 7.52 -30.92
CA ARG A 286 2.76 8.54 -31.97
C ARG A 286 1.28 8.69 -32.30
N VAL A 287 0.80 9.93 -32.25
CA VAL A 287 -0.59 10.29 -32.52
C VAL A 287 -0.62 11.12 -33.80
N PRO A 288 -1.32 10.66 -34.86
CA PRO A 288 -1.50 11.50 -36.03
C PRO A 288 -2.45 12.64 -35.67
N LEU A 289 -2.01 13.87 -35.91
CA LEU A 289 -2.82 15.06 -35.68
C LEU A 289 -3.64 15.34 -36.94
N THR A 290 -4.95 15.42 -36.80
CA THR A 290 -5.86 15.78 -37.89
C THR A 290 -5.76 17.27 -38.21
N ASN A 291 -6.28 17.67 -39.37
CA ASN A 291 -6.31 19.07 -39.77
C ASN A 291 -7.03 19.96 -38.74
N GLN A 292 -8.09 19.44 -38.11
CA GLN A 292 -8.82 20.12 -37.04
C GLN A 292 -7.99 20.21 -35.76
N ALA A 293 -7.36 19.10 -35.35
CA ALA A 293 -6.55 19.04 -34.13
C ALA A 293 -5.35 20.00 -34.19
N ILE A 294 -4.61 20.02 -35.30
CA ILE A 294 -3.44 20.90 -35.42
C ILE A 294 -3.85 22.38 -35.39
N LYS A 295 -4.96 22.76 -36.02
CA LYS A 295 -5.49 24.14 -35.97
C LYS A 295 -5.81 24.58 -34.53
N ILE A 296 -6.45 23.72 -33.74
CA ILE A 296 -6.77 24.00 -32.33
C ILE A 296 -5.48 24.13 -31.50
N ILE A 297 -4.53 23.22 -31.70
CA ILE A 297 -3.23 23.26 -31.02
C ILE A 297 -2.51 24.58 -31.31
N LEU A 298 -2.38 24.97 -32.59
CA LEU A 298 -1.64 26.17 -32.98
C LEU A 298 -2.27 27.47 -32.47
N LYS A 299 -3.60 27.52 -32.29
CA LYS A 299 -4.28 28.65 -31.61
C LYS A 299 -3.83 28.84 -30.15
N MET A 300 -3.20 27.85 -29.52
CA MET A 300 -2.64 27.97 -28.16
C MET A 300 -1.21 28.54 -28.12
N LYS A 301 -0.56 28.73 -29.27
CA LYS A 301 0.82 29.24 -29.35
C LYS A 301 0.93 30.61 -28.68
N GLY A 302 2.04 30.85 -27.99
CA GLY A 302 2.29 32.09 -27.26
C GLY A 302 1.70 32.15 -25.84
N ARG A 303 0.84 31.20 -25.43
CA ARG A 303 0.28 31.17 -24.06
C ARG A 303 1.27 30.68 -23.00
N HIS A 304 2.25 29.86 -23.39
CA HIS A 304 3.32 29.35 -22.53
C HIS A 304 4.49 28.83 -23.39
N LYS A 305 5.72 28.89 -22.87
CA LYS A 305 6.95 28.46 -23.58
C LYS A 305 7.00 26.95 -23.91
N ASP A 306 6.69 26.10 -22.92
CA ASP A 306 6.84 24.64 -23.04
C ASP A 306 5.51 23.88 -23.20
N LEU A 307 4.48 24.24 -22.43
CA LEU A 307 3.17 23.56 -22.40
C LEU A 307 2.22 24.10 -23.47
N VAL A 308 1.46 23.20 -24.10
CA VAL A 308 0.40 23.58 -25.04
C VAL A 308 -0.86 24.06 -24.31
N PHE A 309 -1.20 23.42 -23.18
CA PHE A 309 -2.41 23.74 -22.39
C PHE A 309 -2.07 24.16 -20.95
N PRO A 310 -1.46 25.35 -20.74
CA PRO A 310 -1.10 25.84 -19.42
C PRO A 310 -2.32 26.30 -18.61
N SER A 311 -2.28 26.11 -17.28
CA SER A 311 -3.23 26.77 -16.40
C SER A 311 -3.06 28.30 -16.48
N VAL A 312 -4.15 29.04 -16.68
CA VAL A 312 -4.10 30.51 -16.90
C VAL A 312 -3.32 31.25 -15.80
N ARG A 313 -3.60 30.95 -14.53
CA ARG A 313 -2.99 31.65 -13.39
C ARG A 313 -1.61 31.13 -13.02
N LYS A 314 -1.47 29.82 -12.82
CA LYS A 314 -0.23 29.22 -12.29
C LYS A 314 0.81 28.90 -13.37
N GLN A 315 0.45 28.95 -14.65
CA GLN A 315 1.32 28.54 -15.77
C GLN A 315 1.92 27.13 -15.57
N THR A 316 1.11 26.20 -15.05
CA THR A 316 1.48 24.79 -14.83
C THR A 316 0.50 23.86 -15.53
N VAL A 317 0.77 22.55 -15.50
CA VAL A 317 -0.17 21.53 -15.99
C VAL A 317 -1.51 21.65 -15.27
N LEU A 318 -2.61 21.78 -16.02
CA LEU A 318 -3.97 21.79 -15.49
C LEU A 318 -4.25 20.55 -14.63
N SER A 319 -5.13 20.62 -13.63
CA SER A 319 -5.50 19.44 -12.83
C SER A 319 -6.50 18.55 -13.58
N ASP A 320 -6.65 17.28 -13.16
CA ASP A 320 -7.72 16.40 -13.67
C ASP A 320 -9.13 16.98 -13.49
N MET A 321 -9.29 17.85 -12.49
CA MET A 321 -10.56 18.48 -12.17
C MET A 321 -10.98 19.51 -13.24
N ALA A 322 -10.04 20.09 -14.00
CA ALA A 322 -10.36 21.11 -15.00
C ALA A 322 -11.42 20.62 -16.02
N LEU A 323 -11.20 19.43 -16.60
CA LEU A 323 -12.15 18.82 -17.54
C LEU A 323 -13.40 18.28 -16.84
N THR A 324 -13.23 17.74 -15.63
CA THR A 324 -14.36 17.19 -14.85
C THR A 324 -15.37 18.28 -14.47
N SER A 325 -14.88 19.43 -13.99
CA SER A 325 -15.70 20.60 -13.67
C SER A 325 -16.33 21.20 -14.92
N PHE A 326 -15.60 21.26 -16.03
CA PHE A 326 -16.16 21.73 -17.30
C PHE A 326 -17.35 20.87 -17.74
N LEU A 327 -17.17 19.55 -17.81
CA LEU A 327 -18.20 18.61 -18.26
C LEU A 327 -19.44 18.63 -17.36
N ARG A 328 -19.26 18.75 -16.04
CA ARG A 328 -20.37 18.90 -15.08
C ARG A 328 -21.14 20.20 -15.28
N ARG A 329 -20.43 21.32 -15.49
CA ARG A 329 -21.04 22.63 -15.69
C ARG A 329 -21.89 22.70 -16.95
N VAL A 330 -21.52 21.98 -18.00
CA VAL A 330 -22.28 21.91 -19.25
C VAL A 330 -23.23 20.70 -19.31
N GLU A 331 -23.38 19.98 -18.19
CA GLU A 331 -24.25 18.81 -18.05
C GLU A 331 -24.08 17.80 -19.20
N ALA A 332 -22.82 17.52 -19.56
CA ALA A 332 -22.49 16.65 -20.69
C ALA A 332 -23.18 15.29 -20.57
N SER A 333 -24.04 14.97 -21.54
CA SER A 333 -24.83 13.74 -21.56
C SER A 333 -23.95 12.49 -21.52
N SER A 334 -24.45 11.43 -20.90
CA SER A 334 -23.76 10.14 -20.86
C SER A 334 -24.70 8.96 -21.09
N ASP A 335 -24.10 7.82 -21.38
CA ASP A 335 -24.72 6.49 -21.52
C ASP A 335 -25.24 5.92 -20.19
N ILE A 336 -24.91 6.53 -19.05
CA ILE A 336 -25.36 6.11 -17.73
C ILE A 336 -26.34 7.16 -17.18
N PRO A 337 -27.59 6.79 -16.87
CA PRO A 337 -28.57 7.69 -16.27
C PRO A 337 -28.03 8.42 -15.03
N ASP A 338 -28.40 9.69 -14.89
CA ASP A 338 -28.02 10.57 -13.77
C ASP A 338 -26.52 10.77 -13.58
N ARG A 339 -25.72 10.49 -14.60
CA ARG A 339 -24.26 10.71 -14.59
C ARG A 339 -23.83 11.56 -15.79
N VAL A 340 -22.81 12.37 -15.54
CA VAL A 340 -22.17 13.22 -16.55
C VAL A 340 -21.03 12.46 -17.20
N ALA A 341 -20.86 12.64 -18.52
CA ALA A 341 -19.75 12.08 -19.26
C ALA A 341 -18.41 12.53 -18.67
N THR A 342 -17.40 11.66 -18.76
CA THR A 342 -16.06 11.95 -18.27
C THR A 342 -15.08 12.13 -19.43
N ALA A 343 -13.98 12.85 -19.19
CA ALA A 343 -12.92 12.99 -20.19
C ALA A 343 -12.36 11.63 -20.67
N HIS A 344 -12.34 10.61 -19.79
CA HIS A 344 -11.96 9.26 -20.18
C HIS A 344 -13.05 8.55 -21.01
N GLY A 345 -14.32 8.83 -20.74
CA GLY A 345 -15.46 8.23 -21.43
C GLY A 345 -15.47 8.47 -22.94
N PHE A 346 -14.97 9.62 -23.41
CA PHE A 346 -14.85 9.90 -24.85
C PHE A 346 -13.97 8.89 -25.62
N ARG A 347 -13.08 8.18 -24.92
CA ARG A 347 -12.30 7.09 -25.52
C ARG A 347 -13.14 5.87 -25.82
N SER A 348 -14.13 5.58 -24.96
CA SER A 348 -15.15 4.57 -25.25
C SER A 348 -16.00 5.01 -26.44
N SER A 349 -16.44 6.28 -26.46
CA SER A 349 -17.18 6.83 -27.60
C SER A 349 -16.45 6.67 -28.92
N PHE A 350 -15.15 6.97 -28.97
CA PHE A 350 -14.31 6.74 -30.15
C PHE A 350 -14.24 5.25 -30.51
N ARG A 351 -14.08 4.36 -29.52
CA ARG A 351 -14.00 2.92 -29.76
C ARG A 351 -15.29 2.36 -30.35
N ASP A 352 -16.43 2.81 -29.85
CA ASP A 352 -17.77 2.44 -30.31
C ASP A 352 -17.99 2.96 -31.72
N TRP A 353 -17.65 4.22 -31.99
CA TRP A 353 -17.69 4.79 -33.34
C TRP A 353 -16.86 3.96 -34.33
N CYS A 354 -15.61 3.62 -34.00
CA CYS A 354 -14.78 2.78 -34.85
C CYS A 354 -15.43 1.42 -35.13
N SER A 355 -16.06 0.82 -34.13
CA SER A 355 -16.72 -0.49 -34.26
C SER A 355 -17.92 -0.42 -35.19
N GLU A 356 -18.76 0.62 -35.07
CA GLU A 356 -19.96 0.79 -35.89
C GLU A 356 -19.64 1.24 -37.33
N HIS A 357 -18.46 1.84 -37.56
CA HIS A 357 -18.02 2.29 -38.90
C HIS A 357 -17.05 1.31 -39.57
N GLY A 358 -16.91 0.09 -39.05
CA GLY A 358 -16.14 -0.98 -39.70
C GLY A 358 -14.61 -0.82 -39.64
N TYR A 359 -14.08 0.05 -38.78
CA TYR A 359 -12.63 0.15 -38.59
C TYR A 359 -12.10 -1.05 -37.81
N SER A 360 -10.92 -1.54 -38.21
CA SER A 360 -10.25 -2.64 -37.53
C SER A 360 -10.06 -2.35 -36.04
N ARG A 361 -10.40 -3.35 -35.21
CA ARG A 361 -10.15 -3.32 -33.77
C ARG A 361 -8.68 -2.99 -33.48
N ASP A 362 -7.74 -3.57 -34.22
CA ASP A 362 -6.31 -3.34 -34.00
C ASP A 362 -5.95 -1.85 -34.14
N LEU A 363 -6.43 -1.19 -35.19
CA LEU A 363 -6.17 0.24 -35.43
C LEU A 363 -6.76 1.12 -34.31
N ALA A 364 -7.98 0.81 -33.86
CA ALA A 364 -8.65 1.54 -32.78
C ALA A 364 -7.93 1.35 -31.43
N GLU A 365 -7.56 0.12 -31.06
CA GLU A 365 -6.83 -0.16 -29.81
C GLU A 365 -5.45 0.50 -29.80
N ARG A 366 -4.78 0.57 -30.96
CA ARG A 366 -3.50 1.27 -31.13
C ARG A 366 -3.63 2.78 -31.02
N ALA A 367 -4.67 3.38 -31.60
CA ALA A 367 -4.95 4.80 -31.41
C ALA A 367 -5.14 5.15 -29.93
N LEU A 368 -5.81 4.25 -29.19
CA LEU A 368 -6.01 4.36 -27.75
C LEU A 368 -4.76 4.04 -26.91
N ALA A 369 -3.67 3.52 -27.51
CA ALA A 369 -2.52 3.02 -26.78
C ALA A 369 -2.94 2.07 -25.64
N HIS A 370 -3.81 1.11 -25.96
CA HIS A 370 -4.14 0.01 -25.08
C HIS A 370 -3.04 -1.06 -25.16
N ALA A 371 -2.69 -1.63 -24.00
CA ALA A 371 -1.75 -2.74 -23.97
C ALA A 371 -2.43 -3.96 -24.58
N ILE A 372 -1.75 -4.58 -25.55
CA ILE A 372 -2.20 -5.84 -26.15
C ILE A 372 -2.18 -6.90 -25.05
N GLN A 373 -3.34 -7.52 -24.79
CA GLN A 373 -3.51 -8.46 -23.67
C GLN A 373 -2.73 -9.77 -23.90
N SER A 374 -2.58 -10.18 -25.17
CA SER A 374 -1.83 -11.37 -25.55
C SER A 374 -0.35 -11.06 -25.77
N LYS A 375 0.54 -11.70 -24.98
CA LYS A 375 1.99 -11.63 -25.20
C LYS A 375 2.40 -12.11 -26.59
N VAL A 376 1.61 -13.02 -27.19
CA VAL A 376 1.84 -13.55 -28.54
C VAL A 376 1.52 -12.49 -29.58
N GLU A 377 0.33 -11.86 -29.51
CA GLU A 377 -0.04 -10.76 -30.41
C GLU A 377 0.96 -9.60 -30.30
N ALA A 378 1.36 -9.24 -29.07
CA ALA A 378 2.34 -8.19 -28.82
C ALA A 378 3.69 -8.40 -29.57
N ALA A 379 4.11 -9.65 -29.78
CA ALA A 379 5.32 -9.98 -30.52
C ALA A 379 5.21 -9.76 -32.04
N TYR A 380 4.00 -9.83 -32.60
CA TYR A 380 3.74 -9.59 -34.03
C TYR A 380 3.52 -8.11 -34.37
N HIS A 381 3.16 -7.28 -33.39
CA HIS A 381 2.90 -5.85 -33.56
C HIS A 381 4.20 -5.02 -33.61
N ARG A 382 5.00 -5.15 -34.68
CA ARG A 382 6.31 -4.48 -34.84
C ARG A 382 6.25 -2.96 -35.04
N THR A 383 5.13 -2.41 -35.49
CA THR A 383 4.93 -0.98 -35.73
C THR A 383 3.63 -0.47 -35.13
N ASP A 384 3.52 0.84 -34.90
CA ASP A 384 2.33 1.52 -34.36
C ASP A 384 1.26 1.85 -35.44
N LEU A 385 1.47 1.41 -36.68
CA LEU A 385 0.58 1.60 -37.82
C LEU A 385 0.14 3.06 -38.03
N LEU A 386 1.04 4.01 -37.76
CA LEU A 386 0.73 5.45 -37.79
C LEU A 386 0.01 5.89 -39.08
N GLU A 387 0.56 5.53 -40.24
CA GLU A 387 0.02 5.94 -41.54
C GLU A 387 -1.36 5.32 -41.81
N GLN A 388 -1.61 4.08 -41.36
CA GLN A 388 -2.93 3.45 -41.48
C GLN A 388 -3.95 4.04 -40.51
N ARG A 389 -3.51 4.61 -39.38
CA ARG A 389 -4.38 5.32 -38.44
C ARG A 389 -4.77 6.71 -38.93
N ARG A 390 -3.97 7.38 -39.78
CA ARG A 390 -4.28 8.73 -40.29
C ARG A 390 -5.69 8.85 -40.89
N PRO A 391 -6.11 8.04 -41.88
CA PRO A 391 -7.44 8.18 -42.47
C PRO A 391 -8.56 7.93 -41.46
N MET A 392 -8.39 6.96 -40.55
CA MET A 392 -9.36 6.69 -39.48
C MET A 392 -9.50 7.89 -38.53
N MET A 393 -8.38 8.46 -38.08
CA MET A 393 -8.40 9.60 -37.17
C MET A 393 -8.96 10.85 -37.87
N GLN A 394 -8.66 11.05 -39.16
CA GLN A 394 -9.22 12.15 -39.94
C GLN A 394 -10.74 12.00 -40.11
N ALA A 395 -11.23 10.81 -40.47
CA ALA A 395 -12.67 10.54 -40.55
C ALA A 395 -13.39 10.74 -39.21
N TRP A 396 -12.75 10.37 -38.10
CA TRP A 396 -13.26 10.67 -36.76
C TRP A 396 -13.36 12.18 -36.52
N ALA A 397 -12.33 12.95 -36.87
CA ALA A 397 -12.37 14.40 -36.71
C ALA A 397 -13.41 15.07 -37.61
N ASP A 398 -13.58 14.59 -38.85
CA ASP A 398 -14.59 15.07 -39.78
C ASP A 398 -16.00 14.79 -39.24
N TYR A 399 -16.21 13.61 -38.66
CA TYR A 399 -17.45 13.27 -37.96
C TYR A 399 -17.71 14.19 -36.76
N VAL A 400 -16.72 14.42 -35.89
CA VAL A 400 -16.86 15.32 -34.73
C VAL A 400 -17.22 16.76 -35.16
N PHE A 401 -16.76 17.18 -36.33
CA PHE A 401 -17.04 18.50 -36.90
C PHE A 401 -18.27 18.56 -37.81
N SER A 402 -19.01 17.46 -37.99
CA SER A 402 -20.02 17.35 -39.06
C SER A 402 -21.22 18.30 -38.93
N VAL A 403 -21.41 18.92 -37.77
CA VAL A 403 -22.49 19.90 -37.50
C VAL A 403 -21.94 21.26 -37.05
N VAL A 404 -20.63 21.46 -37.17
CA VAL A 404 -20.01 22.76 -36.92
C VAL A 404 -20.27 23.64 -38.15
N THR A 405 -21.09 24.66 -37.98
CA THR A 405 -21.37 25.71 -38.98
C THR A 405 -20.27 26.75 -39.04
#